data_AF-A0A353ZCH0-F1
#
_entry.id   AF-A0A353ZCH0-F1
#
_cell.length_a   1.000
_cell.length_b   1.000
_cell.length_c   1.000
_cell.angle_alpha   90.00
_cell.angle_beta   90.00
_cell.angle_gamma   90.00
#
_symmetry.space_group_name_H-M   'P 1'
#
loop_
_entity.id
_entity.type
_entity.pdbx_description
1 polymer ?
#
loop_
_entity_poly.entity_id
_entity_poly.type
_entity_poly.pdbx_seq_one_letter_code
_entity_poly.pdbx_strand_id
1 'polypeptide(L)'
;MEQTAKQLEFERLKERVAQLESELQSHPGPWAPTGEYPAYEALSGFVLGIAGAIVALLLNVIGAPADSKDPLQLIRVYLTFPLGEKALTLGTREVAGSSIGSSLGSPLGDWMILAFGCCLYLGTGMLLGAIFQPVFRRYADRSFLKRLVLGVALGVLVWVVNFYGILSWLQPLTCGGRWITDNSVLPWWVAAVTHVVFGLTMAILYPLGRFRAPAAGVEQA
;
A
#
# COMPACT_ATOMS: atom_id res chain seq x y z
N MET A 1 23.01 -50.20 24.29
CA MET A 1 21.67 -50.50 23.74
C MET A 1 21.00 -49.26 23.16
N GLU A 2 20.96 -48.13 23.87
CA GLU A 2 20.33 -46.89 23.38
C GLU A 2 20.95 -46.31 22.09
N GLN A 3 22.28 -46.32 21.97
CA GLN A 3 22.98 -45.83 20.76
C GLN A 3 22.68 -46.67 19.52
N THR A 4 22.60 -48.00 19.68
CA THR A 4 22.28 -48.93 18.59
C THR A 4 20.85 -48.71 18.09
N ALA A 5 19.91 -48.43 18.99
CA ALA A 5 18.53 -48.09 18.62
C ALA A 5 18.46 -46.78 17.82
N LYS A 6 19.20 -45.75 18.24
CA LYS A 6 19.28 -44.46 17.53
C LYS A 6 19.93 -44.59 16.14
N GLN A 7 20.94 -45.45 16.00
CA GLN A 7 21.58 -45.73 14.70
C GLN A 7 20.61 -46.43 13.73
N LEU A 8 19.87 -47.43 14.22
CA LEU A 8 18.82 -48.11 13.45
C LEU A 8 17.70 -47.16 13.02
N GLU A 9 17.28 -46.28 13.93
CA GLU A 9 16.27 -45.26 13.64
C GLU A 9 16.78 -44.25 12.60
N PHE A 10 18.05 -43.83 12.69
CA PHE A 10 18.66 -42.93 11.73
C PHE A 10 18.73 -43.53 10.33
N GLU A 11 19.18 -44.78 10.18
CA GLU A 11 19.21 -45.45 8.86
C GLU A 11 17.80 -45.60 8.28
N ARG A 12 16.81 -45.95 9.11
CA ARG A 12 15.41 -46.01 8.69
C ARG A 12 14.87 -44.66 8.21
N LEU A 13 15.25 -43.57 8.87
CA LEU A 13 14.87 -42.22 8.47
C LEU A 13 15.54 -41.82 7.14
N LYS A 14 16.81 -42.17 6.93
CA LYS A 14 17.50 -41.93 5.66
C LYS A 14 16.83 -42.67 4.50
N GLU A 15 16.49 -43.94 4.70
CA GLU A 15 15.74 -44.71 3.69
C GLU A 15 14.39 -44.07 3.39
N ARG A 16 13.69 -43.59 4.43
CA ARG A 16 12.39 -42.92 4.24
C ARG A 16 12.51 -41.59 3.51
N VAL A 17 13.54 -40.81 3.78
CA VAL A 17 13.83 -39.56 3.06
C VAL A 17 14.13 -39.86 1.59
N ALA A 18 15.01 -40.82 1.31
CA ALA A 18 15.34 -41.21 -0.06
C ALA A 18 14.11 -41.71 -0.84
N GLN A 19 13.23 -42.45 -0.18
CA GLN A 19 11.95 -42.87 -0.76
C GLN A 19 11.05 -41.67 -1.08
N LEU A 20 10.89 -40.72 -0.15
CA LEU A 20 10.06 -39.54 -0.34
C LEU A 20 10.62 -38.61 -1.44
N GLU A 21 11.94 -38.45 -1.54
CA GLU A 21 12.59 -37.70 -2.62
C GLU A 21 12.33 -38.35 -3.99
N SER A 22 12.42 -39.67 -4.08
CA SER A 22 12.07 -40.43 -5.30
C SER A 22 10.58 -40.30 -5.66
N GLU A 23 9.69 -40.34 -4.67
CA GLU A 23 8.25 -40.11 -4.85
C GLU A 23 7.95 -38.67 -5.33
N LEU A 24 8.63 -37.66 -4.77
CA LEU A 24 8.55 -36.26 -5.19
C LEU A 24 9.09 -36.03 -6.61
N GLN A 25 10.17 -36.72 -7.00
CA GLN A 25 10.73 -36.62 -8.34
C GLN A 25 9.88 -37.35 -9.39
N SER A 26 9.27 -38.48 -9.02
CA SER A 26 8.38 -39.25 -9.92
C SER A 26 6.99 -38.63 -10.07
N HIS A 27 6.55 -37.90 -9.06
CA HIS A 27 5.34 -37.08 -9.10
C HIS A 27 5.73 -35.64 -8.76
N PRO A 28 6.29 -34.88 -9.73
CA PRO A 28 6.49 -33.45 -9.57
C PRO A 28 5.11 -32.81 -9.52
N GLY A 29 4.47 -32.91 -8.36
CA GLY A 29 3.22 -32.25 -8.09
C GLY A 29 3.43 -30.75 -8.27
N PRO A 30 2.38 -30.00 -8.63
CA PRO A 30 2.45 -28.55 -8.85
C PRO A 30 2.64 -27.76 -7.53
N TRP A 31 3.34 -28.30 -6.54
CA TRP A 31 3.50 -27.71 -5.22
C TRP A 31 4.27 -26.39 -5.29
N ALA A 32 5.21 -26.27 -6.23
CA ALA A 32 5.89 -25.02 -6.55
C ALA A 32 5.21 -24.34 -7.74
N PRO A 33 4.70 -23.09 -7.60
CA PRO A 33 4.14 -22.37 -8.72
C PRO A 33 5.22 -22.12 -9.78
N THR A 34 5.07 -22.77 -10.93
CA THR A 34 6.01 -22.71 -12.06
C THR A 34 5.84 -21.45 -12.92
N GLY A 35 4.83 -20.63 -12.62
CA GLY A 35 4.44 -19.50 -13.44
C GLY A 35 3.86 -18.34 -12.66
N GLU A 36 2.73 -17.82 -13.14
CA GLU A 36 2.10 -16.65 -12.56
C GLU A 36 1.52 -16.97 -11.19
N TYR A 37 1.87 -16.16 -10.19
CA TYR A 37 1.33 -16.29 -8.83
C TYR A 37 0.58 -15.00 -8.44
N PRO A 38 -0.68 -14.84 -8.87
CA PRO A 38 -1.44 -13.61 -8.66
C PRO A 38 -1.57 -13.20 -7.19
N ALA A 39 -1.71 -14.19 -6.28
CA ALA A 39 -1.80 -13.92 -4.85
C ALA A 39 -0.51 -13.31 -4.30
N TYR A 40 0.65 -13.81 -4.73
CA TYR A 40 1.95 -13.22 -4.37
C TYR A 40 2.05 -11.78 -4.87
N GLU A 41 1.57 -11.49 -6.08
CA GLU A 41 1.66 -10.17 -6.68
C GLU A 41 0.69 -9.17 -6.07
N ALA A 42 -0.51 -9.61 -5.74
CA ALA A 42 -1.43 -8.81 -4.96
C ALA A 42 -0.82 -8.48 -3.59
N LEU A 43 -0.20 -9.46 -2.92
CA LEU A 43 0.42 -9.25 -1.61
C LEU A 43 1.68 -8.37 -1.68
N SER A 44 2.54 -8.57 -2.68
CA SER A 44 3.72 -7.72 -2.87
C SER A 44 3.30 -6.31 -3.24
N GLY A 45 2.31 -6.16 -4.12
CA GLY A 45 1.66 -4.90 -4.42
C GLY A 45 1.07 -4.23 -3.19
N PHE A 46 0.44 -4.98 -2.30
CA PHE A 46 -0.13 -4.50 -1.04
C PHE A 46 0.95 -3.89 -0.13
N VAL A 47 2.08 -4.58 0.05
CA VAL A 47 3.22 -4.07 0.84
C VAL A 47 3.87 -2.86 0.16
N LEU A 48 4.10 -2.92 -1.15
CA LEU A 48 4.67 -1.79 -1.90
C LEU A 48 3.74 -0.57 -1.93
N GLY A 49 2.43 -0.80 -1.85
CA GLY A 49 1.41 0.24 -1.72
C GLY A 49 1.59 1.12 -0.48
N ILE A 50 2.10 0.55 0.62
CA ILE A 50 2.47 1.32 1.82
C ILE A 50 3.56 2.33 1.47
N ALA A 51 4.63 1.89 0.80
CA ALA A 51 5.73 2.77 0.38
C ALA A 51 5.24 3.87 -0.58
N GLY A 52 4.37 3.50 -1.53
CA GLY A 52 3.70 4.45 -2.43
C GLY A 52 2.92 5.53 -1.67
N ALA A 53 2.12 5.13 -0.67
CA ALA A 53 1.38 6.06 0.15
C ALA A 53 2.31 6.95 1.00
N ILE A 54 3.34 6.40 1.62
CA ILE A 54 4.31 7.18 2.41
C ILE A 54 4.97 8.25 1.53
N VAL A 55 5.45 7.90 0.33
CA VAL A 55 6.08 8.86 -0.59
C VAL A 55 5.09 9.95 -1.01
N ALA A 56 3.85 9.58 -1.35
CA ALA A 56 2.82 10.54 -1.70
C ALA A 56 2.45 11.47 -0.52
N LEU A 57 2.42 10.93 0.70
CA LEU A 57 2.17 11.73 1.91
C LEU A 57 3.31 12.70 2.20
N LEU A 58 4.56 12.23 2.12
CA LEU A 58 5.75 13.06 2.31
C LEU A 58 5.81 14.21 1.30
N LEU A 59 5.44 13.96 0.04
CA LEU A 59 5.35 15.02 -0.96
C LEU A 59 4.36 16.11 -0.55
N ASN A 60 3.21 15.74 0.00
CA ASN A 60 2.22 16.72 0.47
C ASN A 60 2.72 17.50 1.69
N VAL A 61 3.39 16.83 2.63
CA VAL A 61 3.99 17.47 3.80
C VAL A 61 5.07 18.48 3.38
N ILE A 62 5.91 18.13 2.40
CA ILE A 62 6.98 19.00 1.89
C ILE A 62 6.42 20.11 0.98
N GLY A 63 5.32 19.85 0.26
CA GLY A 63 4.69 20.82 -0.64
C GLY A 63 3.85 21.87 0.07
N ALA A 64 3.31 21.58 1.25
CA ALA A 64 2.41 22.48 1.96
C ALA A 64 3.01 23.86 2.35
N PRO A 65 4.29 23.95 2.79
CA PRO A 65 4.93 25.25 3.05
C PRO A 65 5.00 26.18 1.83
N ALA A 66 5.03 25.64 0.61
CA ALA A 66 5.11 26.44 -0.61
C ALA A 66 3.81 27.23 -0.89
N ASP A 67 2.68 26.82 -0.30
CA ASP A 67 1.37 27.46 -0.46
C ASP A 67 0.84 28.01 0.89
N SER A 68 1.71 28.14 1.90
CA SER A 68 1.35 28.56 3.27
C SER A 68 0.22 27.72 3.92
N LYS A 69 0.03 26.49 3.46
CA LYS A 69 -1.00 25.57 3.94
C LYS A 69 -0.44 24.65 5.03
N ASP A 70 -1.34 24.13 5.86
CA ASP A 70 -0.97 23.17 6.90
C ASP A 70 -0.61 21.82 6.23
N PRO A 71 0.58 21.23 6.49
CA PRO A 71 1.00 19.95 5.93
C PRO A 71 0.05 18.79 6.23
N LEU A 72 -0.75 18.87 7.29
CA LEU A 72 -1.72 17.85 7.66
C LEU A 72 -3.12 18.11 7.09
N GLN A 73 -3.31 19.20 6.34
CA GLN A 73 -4.60 19.55 5.74
C GLN A 73 -5.15 18.42 4.86
N LEU A 74 -4.31 17.73 4.09
CA LEU A 74 -4.76 16.61 3.25
C LEU A 74 -5.35 15.46 4.08
N ILE A 75 -4.71 15.11 5.20
CA ILE A 75 -5.21 14.05 6.10
C ILE A 75 -6.52 14.50 6.75
N ARG A 76 -6.62 15.76 7.19
CA ARG A 76 -7.86 16.33 7.77
C ARG A 76 -9.00 16.33 6.76
N VAL A 77 -8.73 16.71 5.51
CA VAL A 77 -9.71 16.65 4.41
C VAL A 77 -10.13 15.20 4.16
N TYR A 78 -9.21 14.24 4.18
CA TYR A 78 -9.54 12.83 4.03
C TYR A 78 -10.42 12.31 5.20
N LEU A 79 -10.14 12.76 6.42
CA LEU A 79 -10.91 12.44 7.62
C LEU A 79 -12.32 13.04 7.66
N THR A 80 -12.65 13.97 6.75
CA THR A 80 -14.05 14.44 6.62
C THR A 80 -15.00 13.33 6.17
N PHE A 81 -14.49 12.22 5.59
CA PHE A 81 -15.31 11.09 5.19
C PHE A 81 -15.84 10.26 6.39
N PRO A 82 -15.06 9.94 7.44
CA PRO A 82 -15.63 9.33 8.65
C PRO A 82 -16.19 10.34 9.66
N LEU A 83 -15.66 11.57 9.73
CA LEU A 83 -15.93 12.50 10.84
C LEU A 83 -16.68 13.79 10.43
N GLY A 84 -16.92 14.01 9.14
CA GLY A 84 -17.58 15.22 8.62
C GLY A 84 -16.75 16.49 8.84
N GLU A 85 -17.44 17.63 8.96
CA GLU A 85 -16.82 18.96 9.11
C GLU A 85 -15.88 19.07 10.32
N LYS A 86 -16.14 18.29 11.38
CA LYS A 86 -15.32 18.28 12.60
C LYS A 86 -13.85 18.02 12.29
N ALA A 87 -13.54 17.22 11.27
CA ALA A 87 -12.17 16.92 10.88
C ALA A 87 -11.35 18.15 10.44
N LEU A 88 -12.00 19.19 9.89
CA LEU A 88 -11.32 20.41 9.45
C LEU A 88 -10.87 21.29 10.63
N THR A 89 -11.49 21.11 11.81
CA THR A 89 -11.15 21.86 13.02
C THR A 89 -10.02 21.24 13.84
N LEU A 90 -9.60 20.01 13.53
CA LEU A 90 -8.63 19.20 14.29
C LEU A 90 -7.15 19.60 14.06
N GLY A 91 -6.84 20.90 14.10
CA GLY A 91 -5.46 21.37 14.20
C GLY A 91 -5.19 22.77 13.64
N THR A 92 -6.25 23.53 13.37
CA THR A 92 -6.19 25.01 13.51
C THR A 92 -5.72 25.45 14.89
N ARG A 93 -5.72 24.54 15.88
CA ARG A 93 -5.22 24.74 17.24
C ARG A 93 -3.73 24.36 17.43
N GLU A 94 -3.09 23.67 16.47
CA GLU A 94 -1.72 23.12 16.58
C GLU A 94 -0.60 24.05 16.07
N VAL A 95 -0.90 25.02 15.18
CA VAL A 95 0.14 25.93 14.66
C VAL A 95 0.49 27.05 15.67
N ALA A 96 -0.28 27.18 16.75
CA ALA A 96 0.02 28.06 17.87
C ALA A 96 0.72 27.30 19.01
N GLY A 97 1.94 26.84 18.75
CA GLY A 97 2.89 26.52 19.81
C GLY A 97 3.05 25.04 20.10
N SER A 98 4.29 24.59 19.90
CA SER A 98 4.92 23.53 20.66
C SER A 98 4.73 23.75 22.17
N SER A 99 3.66 23.21 22.74
CA SER A 99 3.56 23.01 24.18
C SER A 99 2.78 21.74 24.47
N ILE A 100 3.53 20.73 24.90
CA ILE A 100 3.06 19.60 25.67
C ILE A 100 2.30 20.16 26.89
N GLY A 101 0.99 19.91 27.01
CA GLY A 101 0.28 20.03 28.29
C GLY A 101 -1.04 20.83 28.29
N SER A 102 -2.10 20.11 28.70
CA SER A 102 -3.33 20.53 29.41
C SER A 102 -4.25 21.62 28.79
N SER A 103 -5.58 21.51 28.77
CA SER A 103 -6.51 20.94 29.76
C SER A 103 -7.89 20.64 29.14
N LEU A 104 -8.59 19.64 29.71
CA LEU A 104 -10.05 19.41 29.62
C LEU A 104 -10.67 19.30 28.20
N GLY A 105 -10.16 18.34 27.44
CA GLY A 105 -10.69 17.90 26.14
C GLY A 105 -9.61 17.08 25.45
N SER A 106 -9.48 15.81 25.85
CA SER A 106 -8.21 15.08 25.88
C SER A 106 -7.34 15.24 24.62
N PRO A 107 -6.11 15.77 24.71
CA PRO A 107 -5.18 15.87 23.58
C PRO A 107 -4.86 14.50 22.95
N LEU A 108 -5.12 13.39 23.65
CA LEU A 108 -5.11 12.05 23.06
C LEU A 108 -6.06 11.92 21.86
N GLY A 109 -7.20 12.60 21.85
CA GLY A 109 -8.20 12.51 20.78
C GLY A 109 -7.66 12.98 19.44
N ASP A 110 -6.99 14.13 19.42
CA ASP A 110 -6.51 14.75 18.16
C ASP A 110 -5.38 13.90 17.52
N TRP A 111 -4.41 13.43 18.31
CA TRP A 111 -3.36 12.52 17.82
C TRP A 111 -3.90 11.17 17.38
N MET A 112 -4.90 10.62 18.10
CA MET A 112 -5.55 9.36 17.72
C MET A 112 -6.32 9.50 16.40
N ILE A 113 -7.02 10.62 16.20
CA ILE A 113 -7.73 10.89 14.96
C ILE A 113 -6.75 11.06 13.79
N LEU A 114 -5.65 11.79 14.00
CA LEU A 114 -4.60 11.91 12.99
C LEU A 114 -3.96 10.56 12.65
N ALA A 115 -3.66 9.75 13.67
CA ALA A 115 -3.14 8.40 13.49
C ALA A 115 -4.13 7.53 12.70
N PHE A 116 -5.43 7.63 12.99
CA PHE A 116 -6.47 6.95 12.21
C PHE A 116 -6.49 7.40 10.75
N GLY A 117 -6.37 8.72 10.50
CA GLY A 117 -6.26 9.27 9.16
C GLY A 117 -5.05 8.76 8.40
N CYS A 118 -3.89 8.71 9.05
CA CYS A 118 -2.66 8.14 8.50
C CYS A 118 -2.83 6.64 8.19
N CYS A 119 -3.38 5.86 9.13
CA CYS A 119 -3.65 4.44 8.92
C CYS A 119 -4.62 4.19 7.76
N LEU A 120 -5.70 4.96 7.64
CA LEU A 120 -6.62 4.86 6.50
C LEU A 120 -5.94 5.25 5.19
N TYR A 121 -5.10 6.27 5.20
CA TYR A 121 -4.35 6.70 4.01
C TYR A 121 -3.39 5.60 3.54
N LEU A 122 -2.62 5.01 4.47
CA LEU A 122 -1.74 3.88 4.18
C LEU A 122 -2.54 2.64 3.73
N GLY A 123 -3.65 2.32 4.41
CA GLY A 123 -4.53 1.21 4.06
C GLY A 123 -5.13 1.34 2.65
N THR A 124 -5.46 2.56 2.24
CA THR A 124 -5.91 2.86 0.87
C THR A 124 -4.78 2.62 -0.13
N GLY A 125 -3.56 3.06 0.20
CA GLY A 125 -2.37 2.76 -0.58
C GLY A 125 -2.10 1.27 -0.74
N MET A 126 -2.29 0.48 0.31
CA MET A 126 -2.16 -0.98 0.28
C MET A 126 -3.15 -1.62 -0.68
N LEU A 127 -4.43 -1.23 -0.59
CA LEU A 127 -5.48 -1.77 -1.46
C LEU A 127 -5.23 -1.42 -2.94
N LEU A 128 -4.86 -0.17 -3.22
CA LEU A 128 -4.51 0.25 -4.57
C LEU A 128 -3.26 -0.45 -5.07
N GLY A 129 -2.24 -0.59 -4.23
CA GLY A 129 -0.99 -1.27 -4.57
C GLY A 129 -1.21 -2.73 -4.99
N ALA A 130 -2.12 -3.44 -4.32
CA ALA A 130 -2.52 -4.81 -4.67
C ALA A 130 -3.12 -4.93 -6.08
N ILE A 131 -3.73 -3.86 -6.60
CA ILE A 131 -4.28 -3.80 -7.96
C ILE A 131 -3.20 -3.38 -8.97
N PHE A 132 -2.33 -2.43 -8.61
CA PHE A 132 -1.31 -1.91 -9.53
C PHE A 132 -0.29 -2.97 -9.95
N GLN A 133 0.16 -3.81 -9.00
CA GLN A 133 1.20 -4.81 -9.25
C GLN A 133 0.83 -5.82 -10.36
N PRO A 134 -0.33 -6.52 -10.33
CA PRO A 134 -0.71 -7.42 -11.41
C PRO A 134 -0.95 -6.70 -12.74
N VAL A 135 -1.42 -5.45 -12.72
CA VAL A 135 -1.59 -4.63 -13.94
C VAL A 135 -0.24 -4.30 -14.58
N PHE A 136 0.77 -3.93 -13.79
CA PHE A 136 2.12 -3.69 -14.30
C PHE A 136 2.75 -4.95 -14.90
N ARG A 137 2.59 -6.10 -14.26
CA ARG A 137 3.00 -7.37 -14.85
C ARG A 137 2.34 -7.58 -16.21
N ARG A 138 1.02 -7.43 -16.26
CA ARG A 138 0.27 -7.81 -17.47
C ARG A 138 0.60 -6.95 -18.68
N TYR A 139 0.91 -5.66 -18.48
CA TYR A 139 1.02 -4.69 -19.58
C TYR A 139 2.39 -4.02 -19.72
N ALA A 140 3.23 -4.03 -18.69
CA ALA A 140 4.47 -3.25 -18.65
C ALA A 140 5.68 -4.00 -18.06
N ASP A 141 5.64 -5.33 -17.97
CA ASP A 141 6.67 -6.11 -17.26
C ASP A 141 8.12 -5.82 -17.68
N ARG A 142 8.35 -5.69 -18.99
CA ARG A 142 9.69 -5.60 -19.59
C ARG A 142 10.21 -4.18 -19.77
N SER A 143 9.34 -3.17 -19.85
CA SER A 143 9.73 -1.81 -20.26
C SER A 143 9.52 -0.80 -19.14
N PHE A 144 10.62 -0.21 -18.66
CA PHE A 144 10.55 0.83 -17.62
C PHE A 144 9.71 2.03 -18.05
N LEU A 145 9.87 2.52 -19.28
CA LEU A 145 9.09 3.65 -19.78
C LEU A 145 7.59 3.33 -19.84
N LYS A 146 7.21 2.13 -20.31
CA LYS A 146 5.80 1.69 -20.28
C LYS A 146 5.27 1.62 -18.85
N ARG A 147 6.08 1.19 -17.88
CA ARG A 147 5.68 1.20 -16.46
C ARG A 147 5.41 2.61 -15.95
N LEU A 148 6.28 3.57 -16.26
CA LEU A 148 6.07 4.96 -15.84
C LEU A 148 4.80 5.54 -16.44
N VAL A 149 4.61 5.39 -17.76
CA VAL A 149 3.39 5.87 -18.46
C VAL A 149 2.14 5.20 -17.87
N LEU A 150 2.18 3.88 -17.66
CA LEU A 150 1.07 3.15 -17.07
C LEU A 150 0.81 3.56 -15.61
N GLY A 151 1.86 3.84 -14.84
CA GLY A 151 1.74 4.31 -13.46
C GLY A 151 1.08 5.68 -13.36
N VAL A 152 1.47 6.62 -14.24
CA VAL A 152 0.80 7.92 -14.35
C VAL A 152 -0.66 7.74 -14.78
N ALA A 153 -0.91 6.94 -15.82
CA ALA A 153 -2.26 6.71 -16.32
C ALA A 153 -3.18 6.08 -15.26
N LEU A 154 -2.70 5.07 -14.53
CA LEU A 154 -3.44 4.45 -13.44
C LEU A 154 -3.63 5.42 -12.26
N GLY A 155 -2.62 6.22 -11.91
CA GLY A 155 -2.74 7.25 -10.87
C GLY A 155 -3.83 8.28 -11.20
N VAL A 156 -3.81 8.81 -12.43
CA VAL A 156 -4.86 9.73 -12.93
C VAL A 156 -6.23 9.04 -12.95
N LEU A 157 -6.30 7.78 -13.40
CA LEU A 157 -7.55 7.02 -13.41
C LEU A 157 -8.14 6.86 -12.00
N VAL A 158 -7.31 6.45 -11.03
CA VAL A 158 -7.74 6.34 -9.62
C VAL A 158 -8.20 7.68 -9.10
N TRP A 159 -7.47 8.76 -9.36
CA TRP A 159 -7.88 10.11 -8.96
C TRP A 159 -9.26 10.46 -9.53
N VAL A 160 -9.48 10.27 -10.84
CA VAL A 160 -10.76 10.60 -11.49
C VAL A 160 -11.90 9.77 -10.91
N VAL A 161 -11.71 8.45 -10.80
CA VAL A 161 -12.74 7.54 -10.26
C VAL A 161 -13.03 7.89 -8.80
N ASN A 162 -12.01 8.17 -7.99
CA ASN A 162 -12.20 8.47 -6.58
C ASN A 162 -12.89 9.83 -6.38
N PHE A 163 -12.39 10.89 -7.01
CA PHE A 163 -12.95 12.24 -6.85
C PHE A 163 -14.32 12.40 -7.48
N TYR A 164 -14.46 12.04 -8.75
CA TYR A 164 -15.68 12.31 -9.52
C TYR A 164 -16.65 11.14 -9.52
N GLY A 165 -16.14 9.91 -9.42
CA GLY A 165 -16.95 8.69 -9.46
C GLY A 165 -17.43 8.20 -8.09
N ILE A 166 -16.75 8.55 -6.99
CA ILE A 166 -17.11 8.09 -5.64
C ILE A 166 -17.44 9.29 -4.74
N LEU A 167 -16.45 10.15 -4.48
CA LEU A 167 -16.56 11.18 -3.44
C LEU A 167 -17.52 12.32 -3.79
N SER A 168 -17.72 12.60 -5.09
CA SER A 168 -18.61 13.68 -5.56
C SER A 168 -20.06 13.55 -5.10
N TRP A 169 -20.53 12.32 -4.86
CA TRP A 169 -21.90 12.02 -4.42
C TRP A 169 -21.92 11.24 -3.11
N LEU A 170 -20.96 10.35 -2.85
CA LEU A 170 -20.96 9.53 -1.65
C LEU A 170 -20.76 10.37 -0.39
N GLN A 171 -19.78 11.29 -0.39
CA GLN A 171 -19.52 12.14 0.77
C GLN A 171 -20.73 13.02 1.15
N PRO A 172 -21.37 13.73 0.21
CA PRO A 172 -22.59 14.49 0.50
C PRO A 172 -23.71 13.62 1.10
N LEU A 173 -23.87 12.38 0.61
CA LEU A 173 -24.92 11.47 1.09
C LEU A 173 -24.65 10.91 2.48
N THR A 174 -23.39 10.59 2.80
CA THR A 174 -23.05 9.94 4.08
C THR A 174 -22.76 10.93 5.20
N CYS A 175 -22.15 12.07 4.88
CA CYS A 175 -21.57 12.97 5.87
C CYS A 175 -21.99 14.43 5.69
N GLY A 176 -22.74 14.74 4.63
CA GLY A 176 -23.00 16.10 4.19
C GLY A 176 -21.79 16.76 3.54
N GLY A 177 -21.96 18.02 3.13
CA GLY A 177 -20.88 18.86 2.59
C GLY A 177 -20.24 18.36 1.29
N ARG A 178 -19.25 19.11 0.80
CA ARG A 178 -18.48 18.82 -0.43
C ARG A 178 -16.98 19.07 -0.26
N TRP A 179 -16.47 18.93 0.96
CA TRP A 179 -15.14 19.42 1.36
C TRP A 179 -13.98 18.81 0.56
N ILE A 180 -14.05 17.53 0.16
CA ILE A 180 -12.97 16.91 -0.62
C ILE A 180 -12.96 17.42 -2.07
N THR A 181 -14.15 17.71 -2.63
CA THR A 181 -14.30 18.21 -4.01
C THR A 181 -14.28 19.73 -4.11
N ASP A 182 -14.23 20.43 -2.98
CA ASP A 182 -14.18 21.89 -2.93
C ASP A 182 -12.75 22.37 -3.16
N ASN A 183 -12.55 23.06 -4.29
CA ASN A 183 -11.26 23.57 -4.71
C ASN A 183 -10.70 24.65 -3.76
N SER A 184 -11.53 25.26 -2.91
CA SER A 184 -11.08 26.19 -1.87
C SER A 184 -10.41 25.48 -0.70
N VAL A 185 -10.84 24.24 -0.41
CA VAL A 185 -10.33 23.43 0.71
C VAL A 185 -9.15 22.56 0.25
N LEU A 186 -9.31 21.86 -0.87
CA LEU A 186 -8.27 21.04 -1.46
C LEU A 186 -8.24 21.27 -2.97
N PRO A 187 -7.20 21.95 -3.50
CA PRO A 187 -7.10 22.16 -4.92
C PRO A 187 -7.03 20.82 -5.66
N TRP A 188 -7.85 20.66 -6.70
CA TRP A 188 -7.98 19.39 -7.42
C TRP A 188 -6.64 18.87 -7.96
N TRP A 189 -5.73 19.79 -8.33
CA TRP A 189 -4.42 19.45 -8.87
C TRP A 189 -3.50 18.85 -7.80
N VAL A 190 -3.61 19.25 -6.53
CA VAL A 190 -2.83 18.66 -5.42
C VAL A 190 -3.21 17.20 -5.25
N ALA A 191 -4.52 16.93 -5.27
CA ALA A 191 -5.03 15.57 -5.24
C ALA A 191 -4.56 14.76 -6.46
N ALA A 192 -4.64 15.32 -7.66
CA ALA A 192 -4.18 14.66 -8.88
C ALA A 192 -2.67 14.31 -8.82
N VAL A 193 -1.83 15.27 -8.42
CA VAL A 193 -0.37 15.07 -8.27
C VAL A 193 -0.07 13.99 -7.25
N THR A 194 -0.79 13.96 -6.12
CA THR A 194 -0.63 12.92 -5.09
C THR A 194 -0.85 11.51 -5.66
N HIS A 195 -1.90 11.33 -6.46
CA HIS A 195 -2.18 10.03 -7.09
C HIS A 195 -1.19 9.69 -8.20
N VAL A 196 -0.72 10.68 -8.96
CA VAL A 196 0.34 10.50 -9.95
C VAL A 196 1.65 10.05 -9.29
N VAL A 197 2.05 10.69 -8.20
CA VAL A 197 3.25 10.32 -7.44
C VAL A 197 3.13 8.93 -6.83
N PHE A 198 1.96 8.57 -6.30
CA PHE A 198 1.68 7.21 -5.87
C PHE A 198 1.90 6.22 -7.03
N GLY A 199 1.30 6.47 -8.20
CA GLY A 199 1.42 5.60 -9.37
C GLY A 199 2.84 5.48 -9.91
N LEU A 200 3.60 6.59 -9.92
CA LEU A 200 5.03 6.60 -10.28
C LEU A 200 5.87 5.82 -9.28
N THR A 201 5.60 5.96 -7.99
CA THR A 201 6.31 5.21 -6.94
C THR A 201 6.08 3.71 -7.11
N MET A 202 4.83 3.29 -7.35
CA MET A 202 4.52 1.90 -7.65
C MET A 202 5.23 1.40 -8.93
N ALA A 203 5.29 2.22 -9.98
CA ALA A 203 5.99 1.87 -11.22
C ALA A 203 7.51 1.69 -11.03
N ILE A 204 8.12 2.51 -10.16
CA ILE A 204 9.55 2.43 -9.81
C ILE A 204 9.82 1.21 -8.94
N LEU A 205 8.99 0.95 -7.93
CA LEU A 205 9.17 -0.14 -6.98
C LEU A 205 8.71 -1.52 -7.50
N TYR A 206 7.91 -1.55 -8.58
CA TYR A 206 7.40 -2.78 -9.20
C TYR A 206 8.40 -3.95 -9.28
N PRO A 207 9.67 -3.76 -9.70
CA PRO A 207 10.63 -4.86 -9.81
C PRO A 207 10.91 -5.59 -8.50
N LEU A 208 10.74 -4.92 -7.35
CA LEU A 208 10.96 -5.51 -6.02
C LEU A 208 9.86 -6.51 -5.63
N GLY A 209 8.65 -6.35 -6.18
CA GLY A 209 7.50 -7.22 -5.91
C GLY A 209 7.31 -8.33 -6.94
N ARG A 210 8.30 -8.58 -7.81
CA ARG A 210 8.21 -9.62 -8.85
C ARG A 210 8.49 -11.00 -8.28
N PHE A 211 7.56 -11.92 -8.51
CA PHE A 211 7.82 -13.33 -8.24
C PHE A 211 8.93 -13.84 -9.17
N ARG A 212 9.91 -14.54 -8.58
CA ARG A 212 10.92 -15.30 -9.32
C ARG A 212 10.77 -16.75 -8.91
N ALA A 213 10.36 -17.60 -9.84
CA ALA A 213 10.36 -19.03 -9.61
C ALA A 213 11.79 -19.50 -9.27
N PRO A 214 11.96 -20.42 -8.31
CA PRO A 214 13.25 -21.05 -8.05
C PRO A 214 13.84 -21.60 -9.36
N ALA A 215 15.12 -21.35 -9.61
CA ALA A 215 15.79 -21.94 -10.77
C ALA A 215 15.78 -23.46 -10.61
N ALA A 216 15.36 -24.19 -11.65
CA ALA A 216 15.18 -25.64 -11.65
C ALA A 216 16.47 -26.49 -11.43
N GLY A 217 17.58 -25.88 -11.00
CA GLY A 217 18.89 -26.52 -10.85
C GLY A 217 19.52 -26.41 -9.46
N VAL A 218 18.84 -25.84 -8.45
CA VAL A 218 19.41 -25.73 -7.10
C VAL A 218 19.21 -27.00 -6.26
N GLU A 219 18.39 -27.96 -6.71
CA GLU A 219 18.20 -29.27 -6.06
C GLU A 219 19.21 -30.36 -6.49
N GLN A 220 20.26 -30.01 -7.25
CA GLN A 220 21.28 -30.98 -7.70
C GLN A 220 22.65 -30.82 -7.03
N ALA A 221 22.78 -30.04 -5.96
CA ALA A 221 24.04 -29.82 -5.24
C ALA A 221 23.97 -30.26 -3.77
#